data_AF-A0A4Q7U8K3-F1
#
_entry.id   AF-A0A4Q7U8K3-F1
#
_cell.length_a   1.000
_cell.length_b   1.000
_cell.length_c   1.000
_cell.angle_alpha   90.00
_cell.angle_beta   90.00
_cell.angle_gamma   90.00
#
_symmetry.space_group_name_H-M   'P 1'
#
loop_
_entity.id
_entity.type
_entity.pdbx_description
1 polymer ?
#
loop_
_entity_poly.entity_id
_entity_poly.type
_entity_poly.pdbx_seq_one_letter_code
_entity_poly.pdbx_strand_id
1 'polypeptide(L)' 'MTSTLQTHLAAPPDHDSGVVDPGQLHCPSCREQVRCAPPQGWPDRAGAAPLFSHPDGTVLCLDQAGRINEPVEIRA' A
#
# COMPACT_ATOMS: atom_id res chain seq x y z
N MET A 1 43.04 -13.33 32.81
CA MET A 1 43.35 -12.38 31.71
C MET A 1 42.52 -12.85 30.52
N THR A 2 41.21 -12.53 30.48
CA THR A 2 40.58 -11.48 29.62
C THR A 2 40.93 -11.66 28.14
N SER A 3 40.04 -11.72 27.17
CA SER A 3 38.59 -11.64 27.08
C SER A 3 38.25 -12.21 25.71
N THR A 4 37.29 -13.14 25.61
CA THR A 4 36.66 -13.48 24.34
C THR A 4 35.85 -12.27 23.88
N LEU A 5 36.28 -11.60 22.81
CA LEU A 5 35.47 -10.59 22.13
C LEU A 5 34.23 -11.29 21.56
N GLN A 6 33.16 -11.27 22.35
CA GLN A 6 31.81 -11.55 21.90
C GLN A 6 31.43 -10.43 20.95
N THR A 7 31.55 -10.66 19.65
CA THR A 7 30.95 -9.80 18.62
C THR A 7 29.45 -9.79 18.88
N HIS A 8 28.96 -8.76 19.58
CA HIS A 8 27.57 -8.39 19.54
C HIS A 8 27.29 -7.97 18.09
N LEU A 9 26.87 -8.92 17.25
CA LEU A 9 26.07 -8.59 16.10
C LEU A 9 24.77 -8.01 16.68
N ALA A 10 24.77 -6.70 16.91
CA ALA A 10 23.54 -5.96 17.03
C ALA A 10 22.69 -6.37 15.82
N ALA A 11 21.46 -6.82 16.08
CA ALA A 11 20.47 -6.95 15.02
C ALA A 11 20.52 -5.65 14.19
N PRO A 12 20.51 -5.73 12.84
CA PRO A 12 20.47 -4.52 12.04
C PRO A 12 19.34 -3.63 12.58
N PRO A 13 19.55 -2.31 12.73
CA PRO A 13 18.46 -1.43 13.18
C PRO A 13 17.28 -1.74 12.26
N ASP A 14 16.10 -1.93 12.85
CA ASP A 14 14.85 -2.22 12.14
C ASP A 14 14.70 -1.21 11.00
N HIS A 15 15.28 -1.55 9.85
CA HIS A 15 14.98 -0.90 8.61
C HIS A 15 13.53 -1.26 8.45
N ASP A 16 12.68 -0.24 8.45
CA ASP A 16 11.40 -0.20 7.76
C ASP A 16 11.62 -0.92 6.42
N SER A 17 11.47 -2.24 6.48
CA SER A 17 11.73 -3.12 5.36
C SER A 17 10.48 -2.90 4.58
N GLY A 18 10.51 -2.01 3.58
CA GLY A 18 9.40 -1.39 2.85
C GLY A 18 8.25 -2.32 2.46
N VAL A 19 7.58 -2.83 3.49
CA VAL A 19 6.44 -3.72 3.48
C VAL A 19 5.30 -2.77 3.74
N VAL A 20 4.70 -2.35 2.65
CA VAL A 20 3.49 -1.55 2.65
C VAL A 20 2.43 -2.32 3.44
N ASP A 21 1.94 -1.75 4.52
CA ASP A 21 0.83 -2.33 5.27
C ASP A 21 -0.47 -2.08 4.48
N PRO A 22 -1.13 -3.13 3.94
CA PRO A 22 -2.34 -2.94 3.15
C PRO A 22 -3.49 -2.33 3.97
N GLY A 23 -3.46 -2.46 5.29
CA GLY A 23 -4.37 -1.80 6.23
C GLY A 23 -4.11 -0.30 6.39
N GLN A 24 -2.96 0.21 5.95
CA GLN A 24 -2.63 1.65 5.94
C GLN A 24 -2.81 2.30 4.57
N LEU A 25 -3.19 1.54 3.54
CA LEU A 25 -3.41 2.07 2.18
C LEU A 25 -4.78 2.73 2.06
N HIS A 26 -4.80 3.97 1.59
CA HIS A 26 -5.99 4.81 1.51
C HIS A 26 -6.09 5.47 0.13
N CYS A 27 -7.31 5.78 -0.29
CA CYS A 27 -7.56 6.49 -1.53
C CYS A 27 -6.95 7.90 -1.45
N PRO A 28 -6.13 8.32 -2.43
CA PRO A 28 -5.47 9.61 -2.37
C PRO A 28 -6.45 10.80 -2.40
N SER A 29 -7.65 10.61 -2.94
CA SER A 29 -8.65 11.68 -3.11
C SER A 29 -9.58 11.81 -1.91
N CYS A 30 -10.29 10.74 -1.53
CA CYS A 30 -11.27 10.79 -0.44
C CYS A 30 -10.72 10.32 0.93
N ARG A 31 -9.49 9.79 0.97
CA ARG A 31 -8.84 9.25 2.18
C ARG A 31 -9.52 8.03 2.81
N GLU A 32 -10.53 7.45 2.15
CA GLU A 32 -11.12 6.17 2.55
C GLU A 32 -10.10 5.03 2.43
N GLN A 33 -10.14 4.07 3.35
CA GLN A 33 -9.28 2.89 3.28
C GLN A 33 -9.62 2.04 2.05
N VAL A 34 -8.59 1.58 1.32
CA VAL A 34 -8.80 0.74 0.13
C VAL A 34 -8.87 -0.75 0.48
N ARG A 35 -9.42 -1.54 -0.43
CA ARG A 35 -9.33 -3.00 -0.43
C ARG A 35 -8.25 -3.46 -1.41
N CYS A 36 -7.48 -4.47 -1.04
CA CYS A 36 -6.57 -5.19 -1.94
C CYS A 36 -7.33 -6.16 -2.85
N ALA A 37 -8.21 -5.64 -3.69
CA ALA A 37 -8.94 -6.38 -4.70
C ALA A 37 -9.29 -5.46 -5.87
N PRO A 38 -9.43 -6.02 -7.09
CA PRO A 38 -9.88 -5.23 -8.23
C PRO A 38 -11.34 -4.77 -8.07
N PRO A 39 -11.71 -3.66 -8.73
CA PRO A 39 -13.09 -3.18 -8.74
C PRO A 39 -14.01 -4.19 -9.44
N GLN A 40 -15.27 -4.23 -8.99
CA GLN A 40 -16.29 -5.10 -9.56
C GLN A 40 -16.72 -4.59 -10.94
N GLY A 41 -16.87 -5.51 -11.89
CA GLY A 41 -17.37 -5.18 -13.23
C GLY A 41 -16.39 -4.39 -14.09
N TRP A 42 -15.08 -4.49 -13.85
CA TRP A 42 -14.07 -3.86 -14.70
C TRP A 42 -14.20 -4.36 -16.15
N PRO A 43 -14.36 -3.45 -17.14
CA PRO A 43 -14.64 -3.85 -18.51
C PRO A 43 -13.36 -4.38 -19.18
N ASP A 44 -13.45 -5.54 -19.85
CA ASP A 44 -12.30 -6.16 -20.54
C ASP A 44 -11.60 -5.21 -21.52
N ARG A 45 -12.37 -4.35 -22.19
CA ARG A 45 -11.85 -3.36 -23.15
C ARG A 45 -11.02 -2.24 -22.50
N ALA A 46 -11.10 -2.04 -21.18
CA ALA A 46 -10.30 -1.06 -20.46
C ALA A 46 -8.91 -1.59 -20.06
N GLY A 47 -8.59 -2.84 -20.43
CA GLY A 47 -7.31 -3.46 -20.12
C GLY A 47 -7.24 -3.97 -18.68
N ALA A 48 -6.04 -4.01 -18.12
CA ALA A 48 -5.80 -4.56 -16.79
C ALA A 48 -6.56 -3.77 -15.71
N ALA A 49 -7.27 -4.49 -14.84
CA ALA A 49 -7.94 -3.90 -13.70
C ALA A 49 -6.93 -3.37 -12.66
N PRO A 50 -7.23 -2.26 -11.97
CA PRO A 50 -6.47 -1.83 -10.81
C PRO A 50 -6.40 -2.94 -9.76
N LEU A 51 -5.30 -3.00 -9.01
CA LEU A 51 -5.12 -3.96 -7.92
C LEU A 51 -5.95 -3.61 -6.68
N PHE A 52 -6.40 -2.36 -6.58
CA PHE A 52 -7.10 -1.81 -5.42
C PHE A 52 -8.44 -1.18 -5.82
N SER A 53 -9.39 -1.27 -4.91
CA SER A 53 -10.74 -0.71 -5.06
C SER A 53 -11.19 -0.06 -3.77
N HIS A 54 -12.28 0.69 -3.84
CA HIS A 54 -13.02 1.08 -2.64
C HIS A 54 -13.67 -0.13 -1.96
N PRO A 55 -14.06 -0.01 -0.67
CA PRO A 55 -14.72 -1.09 0.07
C PRO A 55 -16.03 -1.56 -0.59
N ASP A 56 -16.76 -0.63 -1.22
CA ASP A 56 -17.99 -0.90 -2.00
C ASP A 56 -17.70 -1.58 -3.36
N GLY A 57 -16.44 -1.77 -3.73
CA GLY A 57 -16.02 -2.44 -4.96
C GLY A 57 -15.96 -1.51 -6.18
N THR A 58 -16.18 -0.20 -6.02
CA THR A 58 -15.93 0.76 -7.09
C THR A 58 -14.45 1.09 -7.24
N VAL A 59 -14.10 1.69 -8.38
CA VAL A 59 -12.76 2.20 -8.64
C VAL A 59 -12.43 3.37 -7.70
N LEU A 60 -11.14 3.52 -7.36
CA LEU A 60 -10.69 4.67 -6.57
C LEU A 60 -11.06 5.99 -7.24
N CYS A 61 -11.27 7.02 -6.42
CA CYS A 61 -11.58 8.36 -6.90
C CYS A 61 -10.50 8.85 -7.86
N LEU A 62 -10.95 9.46 -8.96
CA LEU A 62 -10.04 10.05 -9.94
C LEU A 62 -9.36 11.30 -9.36
N ASP A 63 -8.16 11.60 -9.85
CA ASP A 63 -7.55 12.91 -9.65
C ASP A 63 -8.23 14.00 -10.50
N GLN A 64 -7.74 15.23 -10.37
CA GLN A 64 -8.19 16.37 -11.18
C GLN A 64 -7.97 16.17 -12.68
N ALA A 65 -7.08 15.27 -13.08
CA ALA A 65 -6.81 14.91 -14.47
C ALA A 65 -7.65 13.71 -14.95
N GLY A 66 -8.54 13.17 -14.12
CA GLY A 66 -9.40 12.04 -14.46
C GLY A 66 -8.70 10.67 -14.41
N ARG A 67 -7.57 10.55 -13.70
CA ARG A 67 -6.78 9.31 -13.60
C ARG A 67 -7.00 8.60 -12.27
N ILE A 68 -7.00 7.27 -12.32
CA ILE A 68 -6.95 6.42 -11.14
C ILE A 68 -5.51 6.42 -10.64
N ASN A 69 -5.29 6.92 -9.43
CA ASN A 69 -3.96 6.98 -8.82
C ASN A 69 -3.74 5.80 -7.88
N GLU A 70 -2.47 5.49 -7.61
CA GLU A 70 -2.10 4.45 -6.66
C GLU A 70 -2.52 4.84 -5.23
N PRO A 71 -2.93 3.87 -4.39
CA PRO A 71 -3.23 4.15 -2.98
C PRO A 71 -2.00 4.70 -2.26
N VAL A 72 -2.24 5.55 -1.26
CA VAL A 72 -1.19 6.14 -0.43
C VAL A 72 -1.24 5.57 0.97
N GLU A 73 -0.08 5.33 1.57
CA GLU A 73 0.01 4.98 2.99
C GLU A 73 -0.28 6.22 3.85
N ILE A 74 -1.21 6.10 4.78
CA ILE A 74 -1.47 7.12 5.79
C ILE A 74 -1.14 6.52 7.14
N ARG A 75 -0.07 7.01 7.76
CA ARG A 75 0.28 6.69 9.14
C ARG A 75 -0.64 7.51 10.06
N ALA A 76 -1.37 6.82 10.93
CA ALA A 76 -2.17 7.42 12.00
C ALA A 76 -1.28 8.04 13.10
#